data_AF-A0A947CRV1-F1
#
_entry.id   AF-A0A947CRV1-F1
#
_cell.length_a   1.000
_cell.length_b   1.000
_cell.length_c   1.000
_cell.angle_alpha   90.00
_cell.angle_beta   90.00
_cell.angle_gamma   90.00
#
_symmetry.space_group_name_H-M   'P 1'
#
loop_
_entity.id
_entity.type
_entity.pdbx_description
1 polymer ?
#
loop_
_entity_poly.entity_id
_entity_poly.type
_entity_poly.pdbx_seq_one_letter_code
_entity_poly.pdbx_strand_id
1 'polypeptide(L)'
;MSKNYCIITAVAGLMAAAGCASESELVEVSGKADAAAVQDRLEELVADGVLDADDVDALFEAAGGTVRLQEMLVIRDAVSTDRFEVEDEAVARALERARLTGLLDSEVALQAAPDAASYAGTEVPAAVRELVARARLNGAVAYDVREVDDDDGELEWTPYPSTTPATANMSFEYTEVSPQALADDLADDAVTYNAIVGSETAEECNASGCFEYQRARYEQRTGGTGNVAAHYDEVWHDDIFARGSRGQKWASNCAILSDGSIHCLPASRRSESQDLILTNPHLSRCNDRPGFEDSCRTMLYNGHITVSGGVVTSVEVSGRVSKKVARGRVHLIDPIALLEAWGFELAPGLDVHYGNTEDGVPERDLERGVLTPPRFRP
;
A
#
# COMPACT_ATOMS: atom_id res chain seq x y z
N MET A 1 -25.56 2.21 67.15
CA MET A 1 -24.33 1.40 67.32
C MET A 1 -23.22 2.13 66.56
N SER A 2 -22.40 2.95 67.22
CA SER A 2 -21.05 2.60 67.72
C SER A 2 -20.14 2.15 66.56
N LYS A 3 -19.02 2.79 66.19
CA LYS A 3 -18.04 3.56 66.98
C LYS A 3 -17.09 4.37 66.07
N ASN A 4 -16.42 5.29 66.77
CA ASN A 4 -15.35 6.22 66.42
C ASN A 4 -14.03 5.63 65.85
N TYR A 5 -13.42 6.45 64.99
CA TYR A 5 -12.00 6.83 64.78
C TYR A 5 -10.86 5.81 64.93
N CYS A 6 -9.96 5.81 63.93
CA CYS A 6 -8.52 5.91 64.16
C CYS A 6 -7.82 6.58 62.97
N ILE A 7 -7.14 7.70 63.23
CA ILE A 7 -6.17 8.36 62.36
C ILE A 7 -4.80 7.78 62.72
N ILE A 8 -4.05 7.29 61.72
CA ILE A 8 -2.59 7.16 61.80
C ILE A 8 -2.00 7.75 60.52
N THR A 9 -1.07 8.68 60.72
CA THR A 9 -0.30 9.38 59.70
C THR A 9 0.98 8.61 59.37
N ALA A 10 1.35 8.66 58.08
CA ALA A 10 2.71 8.81 57.55
C ALA A 10 3.42 7.60 56.86
N VAL A 11 3.98 7.97 55.70
CA VAL A 11 5.24 7.54 55.05
C VAL A 11 5.15 6.58 53.85
N ALA A 12 5.41 7.20 52.69
CA ALA A 12 6.21 6.76 51.52
C ALA A 12 6.02 5.38 50.89
N GLY A 13 5.83 5.40 49.57
CA GLY A 13 5.96 4.22 48.71
C GLY A 13 5.44 4.45 47.30
N LEU A 14 6.03 5.40 46.58
CA LEU A 14 5.96 5.45 45.11
C LEU A 14 6.91 4.35 44.60
N MET A 15 6.45 3.42 43.75
CA MET A 15 7.22 2.77 42.67
C MET A 15 6.43 1.62 42.01
N ALA A 16 6.33 1.73 40.69
CA ALA A 16 6.32 0.66 39.69
C ALA A 16 5.24 -0.45 39.78
N ALA A 17 4.14 -0.24 39.08
CA ALA A 17 3.48 -1.33 38.35
C ALA A 17 3.85 -1.17 36.87
N ALA A 18 4.94 -1.82 36.47
CA ALA A 18 5.20 -2.12 35.06
C ALA A 18 4.08 -3.08 34.62
N GLY A 19 3.12 -2.55 33.87
CA GLY A 19 2.19 -3.40 33.15
C GLY A 19 2.97 -4.15 32.09
N CYS A 20 3.14 -5.46 32.29
CA CYS A 20 3.53 -6.36 31.23
C CYS A 20 2.50 -6.21 30.10
N ALA A 21 2.90 -5.57 29.01
CA ALA A 21 2.24 -5.77 27.73
C ALA A 21 2.38 -7.26 27.42
N SER A 22 1.28 -7.99 27.51
CA SER A 22 1.20 -9.35 27.00
C SER A 22 1.62 -9.33 25.54
N GLU A 23 2.59 -10.16 25.17
CA GLU A 23 2.87 -10.53 23.79
C GLU A 23 1.54 -10.84 23.13
N SER A 24 1.06 -9.92 22.28
CA SER A 24 -0.18 -10.11 21.56
C SER A 24 0.10 -11.15 20.49
N GLU A 25 -0.69 -12.22 20.48
CA GLU A 25 -0.76 -13.20 19.41
C GLU A 25 -0.69 -12.49 18.05
N LEU A 26 0.45 -12.65 17.38
CA LEU A 26 0.62 -12.33 15.98
C LEU A 26 -0.18 -13.39 15.24
N VAL A 27 -1.15 -12.96 14.44
CA VAL A 27 -2.02 -13.83 13.64
C VAL A 27 -1.16 -14.80 12.82
N GLU A 28 -1.33 -16.10 13.05
CA GLU A 28 -0.56 -17.17 12.40
C GLU A 28 -1.11 -17.48 10.99
N VAL A 29 -0.72 -16.71 9.98
CA VAL A 29 -0.95 -17.10 8.58
C VAL A 29 0.02 -18.22 8.22
N SER A 30 -0.45 -19.41 7.80
CA SER A 30 0.39 -20.63 7.70
C SER A 30 1.56 -20.51 6.70
N GLY A 31 2.76 -20.23 7.21
CA GLY A 31 4.04 -20.41 6.51
C GLY A 31 4.47 -21.88 6.54
N LYS A 32 5.39 -22.30 5.67
CA LYS A 32 5.90 -23.68 5.63
C LYS A 32 6.81 -23.98 6.82
N ALA A 33 7.45 -22.95 7.37
CA ALA A 33 8.34 -22.99 8.52
C ALA A 33 7.98 -21.88 9.53
N ASP A 34 8.67 -21.87 10.66
CA ASP A 34 8.78 -20.69 11.51
C ASP A 34 10.20 -20.11 11.42
N ALA A 35 10.42 -18.95 12.04
CA ALA A 35 11.71 -18.28 11.99
C ALA A 35 12.86 -19.13 12.57
N ALA A 36 12.56 -20.03 13.53
CA ALA A 36 13.57 -20.92 14.09
C ALA A 36 13.99 -21.99 13.07
N ALA A 37 13.04 -22.57 12.34
CA ALA A 37 13.34 -23.52 11.27
C ALA A 37 14.13 -22.88 10.11
N VAL A 38 13.84 -21.62 9.75
CA VAL A 38 14.65 -20.88 8.75
C VAL A 38 16.06 -20.60 9.29
N GLN A 39 16.19 -20.28 10.58
CA GLN A 39 17.49 -20.08 11.24
C GLN A 39 18.30 -21.38 11.30
N ASP A 40 17.70 -22.51 11.67
CA ASP A 40 18.35 -23.82 11.69
C ASP A 40 18.83 -24.19 10.28
N ARG A 41 18.00 -23.92 9.26
CA ARG A 41 18.38 -24.15 7.86
C ARG A 41 19.56 -23.29 7.43
N LEU A 42 19.61 -22.02 7.85
CA LEU A 42 20.75 -21.14 7.60
C LEU A 42 22.03 -21.74 8.18
N GLU A 43 22.00 -22.22 9.42
CA GLU A 43 23.18 -22.81 10.08
C GLU A 43 23.69 -24.06 9.37
N GLU A 44 22.81 -24.85 8.78
CA GLU A 44 23.19 -26.00 7.94
C GLU A 44 23.86 -25.59 6.63
N LEU A 45 23.30 -24.58 5.95
CA LEU A 45 23.77 -24.13 4.64
C LEU A 45 25.17 -23.50 4.74
N VAL A 46 25.37 -22.59 5.70
CA VAL A 46 26.64 -21.87 5.89
C VAL A 46 27.69 -22.66 6.70
N ALA A 47 27.53 -23.97 6.82
CA ALA A 47 28.45 -24.82 7.59
C ALA A 47 29.87 -24.85 7.00
N ASP A 48 30.03 -24.51 5.72
CA ASP A 48 31.31 -24.33 5.05
C ASP A 48 31.92 -22.92 5.24
N GLY A 49 31.18 -22.00 5.86
CA GLY A 49 31.58 -20.63 6.14
C GLY A 49 31.22 -19.62 5.05
N VAL A 50 30.45 -20.01 4.04
CA VAL A 50 30.03 -19.16 2.92
C VAL A 50 28.49 -19.17 2.82
N LEU A 51 27.90 -18.07 2.37
CA LEU A 51 26.52 -17.99 1.93
C LEU A 51 26.52 -17.57 0.44
N ASP A 52 26.11 -18.49 -0.43
CA ASP A 52 26.02 -18.28 -1.87
C ASP A 52 24.57 -18.11 -2.36
N ALA A 53 24.38 -17.97 -3.68
CA ALA A 53 23.05 -17.78 -4.26
C ALA A 53 22.13 -19.01 -4.16
N ASP A 54 22.68 -20.22 -4.17
CA ASP A 54 21.92 -21.46 -4.05
C ASP A 54 21.44 -21.65 -2.60
N ASP A 55 22.25 -21.25 -1.62
CA ASP A 55 21.85 -21.22 -0.21
C ASP A 55 20.66 -20.27 0.02
N VAL A 56 20.69 -19.09 -0.60
CA VAL A 56 19.57 -18.14 -0.52
C VAL A 56 18.29 -18.75 -1.09
N ASP A 57 18.37 -19.42 -2.24
CA ASP A 57 17.21 -20.12 -2.80
C ASP A 57 16.66 -21.19 -1.85
N ALA A 58 17.55 -21.94 -1.18
CA ALA A 58 17.18 -22.93 -0.18
C ALA A 58 16.56 -22.31 1.08
N LEU A 59 16.98 -21.11 1.51
CA LEU A 59 16.36 -20.37 2.61
C LEU A 59 14.93 -19.93 2.28
N PHE A 60 14.71 -19.38 1.10
CA PHE A 60 13.36 -19.01 0.65
C PHE A 60 12.47 -20.25 0.45
N GLU A 61 13.02 -21.37 -0.02
CA GLU A 61 12.27 -22.64 -0.10
C GLU A 61 11.87 -23.17 1.28
N ALA A 62 12.72 -22.97 2.30
CA ALA A 62 12.44 -23.35 3.67
C ALA A 62 11.32 -22.49 4.27
N ALA A 63 11.37 -21.16 4.08
CA ALA A 63 10.33 -20.24 4.53
C ALA A 63 8.98 -20.48 3.80
N GLY A 64 9.02 -20.79 2.50
CA GLY A 64 7.84 -21.04 1.67
C GLY A 64 7.42 -19.84 0.82
N GLY A 65 6.30 -19.98 0.09
CA GLY A 65 5.82 -18.95 -0.85
C GLY A 65 5.31 -17.66 -0.18
N THR A 66 4.74 -17.79 1.02
CA THR A 66 4.32 -16.70 1.90
C THR A 66 5.28 -16.61 3.08
N VAL A 67 6.34 -15.81 2.92
CA VAL A 67 7.35 -15.59 3.96
C VAL A 67 6.82 -14.58 4.98
N ARG A 68 6.76 -14.98 6.26
CA ARG A 68 6.38 -14.12 7.38
C ARG A 68 7.49 -13.11 7.66
N LEU A 69 7.14 -12.02 8.35
CA LEU A 69 8.08 -10.97 8.74
C LEU A 69 9.34 -11.55 9.41
N GLN A 70 9.18 -12.41 10.42
CA GLN A 70 10.33 -12.94 11.18
C GLN A 70 11.25 -13.81 10.33
N GLU A 71 10.71 -14.61 9.41
CA GLU A 71 11.49 -15.43 8.47
C GLU A 71 12.28 -14.55 7.50
N MET A 72 11.64 -13.50 6.97
CA MET A 72 12.30 -12.53 6.10
C MET A 72 13.44 -11.81 6.81
N LEU A 73 13.27 -11.46 8.09
CA LEU A 73 14.31 -10.83 8.90
C LEU A 73 15.52 -11.75 9.12
N VAL A 74 15.31 -13.07 9.28
CA VAL A 74 16.41 -14.05 9.34
C VAL A 74 17.21 -14.03 8.03
N ILE A 75 16.54 -14.07 6.89
CA ILE A 75 17.19 -14.04 5.57
C ILE A 75 17.95 -12.73 5.36
N ARG A 76 17.33 -11.59 5.70
CA ARG A 76 17.99 -10.27 5.64
C ARG A 76 19.26 -10.24 6.48
N ASP A 77 19.17 -10.70 7.72
CA ASP A 77 20.30 -10.67 8.66
C ASP A 77 21.42 -11.59 8.18
N ALA A 78 21.07 -12.73 7.57
CA ALA A 78 22.04 -13.63 6.95
C ALA A 78 22.83 -12.94 5.83
N VAL A 79 22.18 -12.23 4.92
CA VAL A 79 22.86 -11.58 3.78
C VAL A 79 23.56 -10.27 4.13
N SER A 80 23.46 -9.80 5.38
CA SER A 80 24.08 -8.56 5.85
C SER A 80 25.10 -8.80 6.98
N THR A 81 25.40 -10.07 7.29
CA THR A 81 26.23 -10.45 8.43
C THR A 81 27.73 -10.37 8.14
N ASP A 82 28.53 -10.34 9.21
CA ASP A 82 29.99 -10.49 9.18
C ASP A 82 30.46 -11.84 9.77
N ARG A 83 29.51 -12.73 10.11
CA ARG A 83 29.78 -14.03 10.74
C ARG A 83 30.32 -15.10 9.79
N PHE A 84 30.01 -14.98 8.51
CA PHE A 84 30.45 -15.85 7.42
C PHE A 84 30.65 -14.98 6.16
N GLU A 85 31.31 -15.52 5.15
CA GLU A 85 31.45 -14.82 3.87
C GLU A 85 30.10 -14.80 3.14
N VAL A 86 29.65 -13.63 2.70
CA VAL A 86 28.42 -13.49 1.90
C VAL A 86 28.85 -13.06 0.50
N GLU A 87 28.53 -13.87 -0.49
CA GLU A 87 28.84 -13.52 -1.87
C GLU A 87 27.91 -12.42 -2.41
N ASP A 88 28.41 -11.56 -3.30
CA ASP A 88 27.62 -10.50 -3.93
C ASP A 88 26.39 -11.08 -4.68
N GLU A 89 26.55 -12.27 -5.27
CA GLU A 89 25.46 -12.99 -5.96
C GLU A 89 24.37 -13.46 -4.98
N ALA A 90 24.72 -13.81 -3.74
CA ALA A 90 23.76 -14.15 -2.69
C ALA A 90 22.90 -12.94 -2.32
N VAL A 91 23.53 -11.77 -2.15
CA VAL A 91 22.81 -10.51 -1.86
C VAL A 91 21.85 -10.17 -3.00
N ALA A 92 22.33 -10.24 -4.26
CA ALA A 92 21.50 -9.98 -5.43
C ALA A 92 20.32 -10.95 -5.53
N ARG A 93 20.56 -12.25 -5.28
CA ARG A 93 19.52 -13.27 -5.29
C ARG A 93 18.50 -13.07 -4.16
N ALA A 94 18.93 -12.66 -2.98
CA ALA A 94 18.01 -12.39 -1.87
C ALA A 94 17.07 -11.23 -2.17
N LEU A 95 17.58 -10.16 -2.78
CA LEU A 95 16.76 -9.04 -3.24
C LEU A 95 15.77 -9.47 -4.33
N GLU A 96 16.22 -10.27 -5.30
CA GLU A 96 15.36 -10.83 -6.35
C GLU A 96 14.21 -11.65 -5.76
N ARG A 97 14.53 -12.59 -4.86
CA ARG A 97 13.55 -13.46 -4.19
C ARG A 97 12.61 -12.69 -3.28
N ALA A 98 13.12 -11.73 -2.49
CA ALA A 98 12.29 -10.91 -1.61
C ALA A 98 11.25 -10.10 -2.40
N ARG A 99 11.61 -9.57 -3.58
CA ARG A 99 10.68 -8.85 -4.45
C ARG A 99 9.52 -9.72 -4.93
N LEU A 100 9.79 -10.99 -5.25
CA LEU A 100 8.79 -11.91 -5.81
C LEU A 100 8.01 -12.71 -4.77
N THR A 101 8.50 -12.77 -3.53
CA THR A 101 7.85 -13.45 -2.41
C THR A 101 6.43 -12.89 -2.21
N GLY A 102 5.46 -13.70 -1.77
CA GLY A 102 4.11 -13.26 -1.42
C GLY A 102 3.30 -12.59 -2.55
N LEU A 103 3.79 -12.64 -3.79
CA LEU A 103 3.05 -12.20 -4.96
C LEU A 103 2.17 -13.34 -5.48
N LEU A 104 1.14 -13.02 -6.25
CA LEU A 104 0.37 -14.00 -7.00
C LEU A 104 1.21 -14.58 -8.15
N ASP A 105 0.97 -15.83 -8.55
CA ASP A 105 1.70 -16.47 -9.65
C ASP A 105 1.68 -15.63 -10.95
N SER A 106 0.55 -14.99 -11.24
CA SER A 106 0.38 -14.08 -12.38
C SER A 106 1.24 -12.82 -12.27
N GLU A 107 1.50 -12.33 -11.05
CA GLU A 107 2.39 -11.20 -10.81
C GLU A 107 3.86 -11.61 -10.89
N VAL A 108 4.23 -12.78 -10.35
CA VAL A 108 5.60 -13.31 -10.44
C VAL A 108 6.06 -13.40 -11.88
N ALA A 109 5.20 -13.90 -12.78
CA ALA A 109 5.51 -14.00 -14.20
C ALA A 109 5.78 -12.64 -14.86
N LEU A 110 5.03 -11.60 -14.48
CA LEU A 110 5.22 -10.23 -14.98
C LEU A 110 6.48 -9.58 -14.40
N GLN A 111 6.72 -9.82 -13.12
CA GLN A 111 7.75 -9.17 -12.36
C GLN A 111 9.12 -9.81 -12.53
N ALA A 112 9.23 -11.11 -12.80
CA ALA A 112 10.51 -11.80 -12.96
C ALA A 112 11.33 -11.33 -14.18
N ALA A 113 10.72 -10.59 -15.11
CA ALA A 113 11.42 -10.04 -16.26
C ALA A 113 12.41 -8.92 -15.84
N PRO A 114 13.65 -8.90 -16.37
CA PRO A 114 14.63 -7.87 -16.03
C PRO A 114 14.22 -6.46 -16.50
N ASP A 115 13.39 -6.39 -17.53
CA ASP A 115 12.77 -5.20 -18.11
C ASP A 115 11.29 -5.06 -17.72
N ALA A 116 10.89 -5.65 -16.58
CA ALA A 116 9.52 -5.56 -16.08
C ALA A 116 9.06 -4.08 -16.03
N ALA A 117 8.06 -3.79 -16.84
CA ALA A 117 7.30 -2.56 -16.80
C ALA A 117 6.25 -2.63 -15.68
N SER A 118 5.65 -1.48 -15.38
CA SER A 118 4.52 -1.41 -14.47
C SER A 118 3.31 -2.14 -15.05
N TYR A 119 2.28 -2.33 -14.24
CA TYR A 119 1.01 -2.85 -14.71
C TYR A 119 0.31 -1.96 -15.76
N ALA A 120 0.73 -0.70 -15.89
CA ALA A 120 0.31 0.20 -16.97
C ALA A 120 1.21 0.13 -18.22
N GLY A 121 2.34 -0.58 -18.16
CA GLY A 121 3.33 -0.67 -19.24
C GLY A 121 4.41 0.42 -19.20
N THR A 122 4.47 1.23 -18.14
CA THR A 122 5.52 2.24 -17.95
C THR A 122 6.80 1.58 -17.46
N GLU A 123 7.95 1.95 -18.02
CA GLU A 123 9.24 1.46 -17.52
C GLU A 123 9.42 1.84 -16.05
N VAL A 124 9.57 0.85 -15.17
CA VAL A 124 9.85 1.08 -13.76
C VAL A 124 11.33 1.42 -13.60
N PRO A 125 11.71 2.53 -12.94
CA PRO A 125 13.12 2.84 -12.71
C PRO A 125 13.84 1.75 -11.91
N ALA A 126 15.12 1.51 -12.19
CA ALA A 126 15.91 0.52 -11.44
C ALA A 126 15.95 0.81 -9.93
N ALA A 127 16.02 2.09 -9.55
CA ALA A 127 15.98 2.52 -8.15
C ALA A 127 14.66 2.14 -7.45
N VAL A 128 13.54 2.15 -8.18
CA VAL A 128 12.23 1.74 -7.66
C VAL A 128 12.22 0.23 -7.42
N ARG A 129 12.70 -0.56 -8.38
CA ARG A 129 12.79 -2.03 -8.22
C ARG A 129 13.70 -2.43 -7.07
N GLU A 130 14.86 -1.78 -6.93
CA GLU A 130 15.78 -2.01 -5.82
C GLU A 130 15.14 -1.63 -4.48
N LEU A 131 14.46 -0.48 -4.40
CA LEU A 131 13.78 -0.05 -3.20
C LEU A 131 12.66 -1.02 -2.79
N VAL A 132 11.86 -1.49 -3.74
CA VAL A 132 10.82 -2.51 -3.46
C VAL A 132 11.47 -3.79 -2.95
N ALA A 133 12.50 -4.31 -3.62
CA ALA A 133 13.21 -5.51 -3.18
C ALA A 133 13.76 -5.38 -1.75
N ARG A 134 14.41 -4.25 -1.47
CA ARG A 134 14.97 -3.93 -0.15
C ARG A 134 13.88 -3.78 0.91
N ALA A 135 12.80 -3.06 0.61
CA ALA A 135 11.68 -2.90 1.53
C ALA A 135 11.05 -4.25 1.86
N ARG A 136 10.85 -5.11 0.85
CA ARG A 136 10.33 -6.48 1.03
C ARG A 136 11.27 -7.34 1.88
N LEU A 137 12.58 -7.29 1.64
CA LEU A 137 13.59 -7.97 2.47
C LEU A 137 13.62 -7.43 3.92
N ASN A 138 13.21 -6.17 4.12
CA ASN A 138 13.00 -5.57 5.44
C ASN A 138 11.58 -5.78 6.00
N GLY A 139 10.81 -6.67 5.39
CA GLY A 139 9.52 -7.12 5.88
C GLY A 139 8.33 -6.26 5.46
N ALA A 140 8.49 -5.32 4.53
CA ALA A 140 7.33 -4.67 3.91
C ALA A 140 6.40 -5.73 3.31
N VAL A 141 5.11 -5.63 3.57
CA VAL A 141 4.13 -6.65 3.14
C VAL A 141 3.49 -6.25 1.80
N ALA A 142 3.56 -7.14 0.81
CA ALA A 142 2.67 -7.18 -0.33
C ALA A 142 1.47 -8.03 0.08
N TYR A 143 0.29 -7.42 0.11
CA TYR A 143 -0.92 -8.08 0.59
C TYR A 143 -1.97 -8.16 -0.50
N ASP A 144 -2.72 -9.25 -0.54
CA ASP A 144 -3.93 -9.37 -1.33
C ASP A 144 -5.11 -8.81 -0.52
N VAL A 145 -5.82 -7.84 -1.08
CA VAL A 145 -6.98 -7.21 -0.42
C VAL A 145 -8.14 -8.18 -0.18
N ARG A 146 -8.10 -9.38 -0.78
CA ARG A 146 -9.07 -10.47 -0.58
C ARG A 146 -8.73 -11.37 0.61
N GLU A 147 -7.55 -11.24 1.20
CA GLU A 147 -7.20 -12.01 2.41
C GLU A 147 -8.25 -11.77 3.50
N VAL A 148 -8.70 -12.87 4.09
CA VAL A 148 -9.69 -12.89 5.17
C VAL A 148 -8.99 -13.17 6.48
N ASP A 149 -9.44 -12.50 7.53
CA ASP A 149 -9.03 -12.79 8.90
C ASP A 149 -9.67 -14.11 9.32
N ASP A 150 -8.85 -15.09 9.72
CA ASP A 150 -9.31 -16.42 10.08
C ASP A 150 -10.24 -16.42 11.32
N ASP A 151 -10.16 -15.40 12.17
CA ASP A 151 -10.93 -15.32 13.42
C ASP A 151 -12.39 -14.93 13.19
N ASP A 152 -12.65 -14.01 12.27
CA ASP A 152 -14.00 -13.47 12.01
C ASP A 152 -14.51 -13.68 10.58
N GLY A 153 -13.66 -14.14 9.66
CA GLY A 153 -13.97 -14.35 8.25
C GLY A 153 -14.16 -13.05 7.45
N GLU A 154 -13.89 -11.89 8.05
CA GLU A 154 -13.95 -10.59 7.39
C GLU A 154 -12.67 -10.33 6.62
N LEU A 155 -12.72 -9.42 5.64
CA LEU A 155 -11.54 -9.01 4.90
C LEU A 155 -10.50 -8.33 5.83
N GLU A 156 -9.27 -8.83 5.81
CA GLU A 156 -8.19 -8.44 6.72
C GLU A 156 -7.76 -6.97 6.49
N TRP A 157 -7.54 -6.61 5.23
CA TRP A 157 -6.90 -5.35 4.85
C TRP A 157 -7.87 -4.20 4.62
N THR A 158 -9.12 -4.52 4.31
CA THR A 158 -10.13 -3.56 3.87
C THR A 158 -11.52 -4.03 4.21
N PRO A 159 -12.47 -3.16 4.59
CA PRO A 159 -13.88 -3.54 4.68
C PRO A 159 -14.61 -3.53 3.33
N TYR A 160 -13.95 -3.06 2.27
CA TYR A 160 -14.54 -2.90 0.95
C TYR A 160 -14.06 -3.98 -0.02
N PRO A 161 -14.96 -4.54 -0.85
CA PRO A 161 -14.58 -5.47 -1.90
C PRO A 161 -13.77 -4.75 -3.00
N SER A 162 -13.03 -5.53 -3.80
CA SER A 162 -12.19 -5.08 -4.91
C SER A 162 -12.73 -5.50 -6.30
N THR A 163 -14.05 -5.56 -6.46
CA THR A 163 -14.71 -6.32 -7.55
C THR A 163 -14.75 -5.63 -8.92
N THR A 164 -14.13 -4.46 -9.08
CA THR A 164 -14.16 -3.71 -10.34
C THR A 164 -13.01 -4.14 -11.26
N PRO A 165 -13.29 -4.55 -12.51
CA PRO A 165 -12.25 -4.89 -13.48
C PRO A 165 -11.41 -3.66 -13.88
N ALA A 166 -10.20 -3.88 -14.40
CA ALA A 166 -9.28 -2.84 -14.83
C ALA A 166 -9.64 -2.23 -16.20
N THR A 167 -10.89 -1.78 -16.38
CA THR A 167 -11.39 -1.19 -17.64
C THR A 167 -11.65 0.31 -17.52
N ALA A 168 -11.71 0.99 -18.67
CA ALA A 168 -12.08 2.41 -18.78
C ALA A 168 -11.30 3.34 -17.83
N ASN A 169 -11.98 4.13 -17.00
CA ASN A 169 -11.37 5.06 -16.02
C ASN A 169 -10.64 4.35 -14.86
N MET A 170 -10.70 3.01 -14.84
CA MET A 170 -9.99 2.14 -13.92
C MET A 170 -8.95 1.26 -14.62
N SER A 171 -8.60 1.51 -15.89
CA SER A 171 -7.41 0.88 -16.45
C SER A 171 -6.15 1.30 -15.66
N PHE A 172 -5.14 0.42 -15.63
CA PHE A 172 -3.86 0.77 -15.01
C PHE A 172 -3.24 1.99 -15.71
N GLU A 173 -3.33 2.08 -17.03
CA GLU A 173 -2.92 3.25 -17.82
C GLU A 173 -3.60 4.56 -17.37
N TYR A 174 -4.90 4.53 -17.06
CA TYR A 174 -5.59 5.75 -16.65
C TYR A 174 -5.24 6.15 -15.22
N THR A 175 -5.08 5.17 -14.33
CA THR A 175 -4.92 5.38 -12.88
C THR A 175 -3.47 5.54 -12.44
N GLU A 176 -2.50 5.09 -13.24
CA GLU A 176 -1.09 5.29 -12.94
C GLU A 176 -0.76 6.78 -12.87
N VAL A 177 0.01 7.15 -11.85
CA VAL A 177 0.58 8.47 -11.67
C VAL A 177 2.10 8.29 -11.67
N SER A 178 2.76 8.94 -12.62
CA SER A 178 4.22 9.05 -12.73
C SER A 178 4.61 10.53 -12.90
N PRO A 179 5.89 10.90 -12.71
CA PRO A 179 6.33 12.27 -12.97
C PRO A 179 6.02 12.70 -14.41
N GLN A 180 6.19 11.79 -15.37
CA GLN A 180 5.86 12.03 -16.76
C GLN A 180 4.35 12.23 -16.96
N ALA A 181 3.51 11.38 -16.38
CA ALA A 181 2.04 11.52 -16.51
C ALA A 181 1.53 12.84 -15.92
N LEU A 182 2.11 13.31 -14.81
CA LEU A 182 1.79 14.62 -14.23
C LEU A 182 2.26 15.77 -15.13
N ALA A 183 3.48 15.67 -15.68
CA ALA A 183 4.03 16.68 -16.57
C ALA A 183 3.25 16.76 -17.89
N ASP A 184 2.86 15.62 -18.45
CA ASP A 184 2.04 15.54 -19.67
C ASP A 184 0.67 16.16 -19.44
N ASP A 185 -0.01 15.83 -18.33
CA ASP A 185 -1.29 16.47 -18.01
C ASP A 185 -1.12 17.98 -17.78
N LEU A 186 -0.08 18.42 -17.09
CA LEU A 186 0.18 19.84 -16.85
C LEU A 186 0.46 20.62 -18.16
N ALA A 187 1.12 19.98 -19.13
CA ALA A 187 1.49 20.58 -20.41
C ALA A 187 0.39 20.52 -21.47
N ASP A 188 -0.64 19.68 -21.28
CA ASP A 188 -1.75 19.54 -22.24
C ASP A 188 -2.69 20.75 -22.17
N ASP A 189 -2.45 21.74 -23.03
CA ASP A 189 -3.28 22.95 -23.16
C ASP A 189 -4.49 22.76 -24.09
N ALA A 190 -4.58 21.62 -24.77
CA ALA A 190 -5.59 21.34 -25.79
C ALA A 190 -6.71 20.43 -25.27
N VAL A 191 -6.47 19.64 -24.23
CA VAL A 191 -7.47 18.76 -23.65
C VAL A 191 -8.67 19.54 -23.19
N THR A 192 -9.85 19.10 -23.64
CA THR A 192 -11.13 19.64 -23.20
C THR A 192 -11.88 18.56 -22.46
N TYR A 193 -12.39 18.88 -21.27
CA TYR A 193 -13.01 17.92 -20.37
C TYR A 193 -14.21 18.51 -19.63
N ASN A 194 -15.07 17.63 -19.12
CA ASN A 194 -16.12 17.98 -18.18
C ASN A 194 -15.53 18.07 -16.77
N ALA A 195 -15.58 19.25 -16.16
CA ALA A 195 -15.25 19.45 -14.76
C ALA A 195 -16.50 19.30 -13.89
N ILE A 196 -16.42 18.52 -12.83
CA ILE A 196 -17.51 18.34 -11.86
C ILE A 196 -17.65 19.63 -11.04
N VAL A 197 -18.76 20.36 -11.22
CA VAL A 197 -19.00 21.67 -10.57
C VAL A 197 -20.12 21.66 -9.52
N GLY A 198 -20.74 20.50 -9.31
CA GLY A 198 -21.78 20.29 -8.30
C GLY A 198 -22.67 19.12 -8.68
N SER A 199 -23.85 19.04 -8.09
CA SER A 199 -24.88 18.04 -8.43
C SER A 199 -26.23 18.69 -8.75
N GLU A 200 -27.11 17.93 -9.36
CA GLU A 200 -28.54 18.24 -9.51
C GLU A 200 -29.41 17.00 -9.29
N THR A 201 -30.64 17.24 -8.88
CA THR A 201 -31.67 16.20 -8.87
C THR A 201 -32.10 15.92 -10.30
N ALA A 202 -32.01 14.66 -10.71
CA ALA A 202 -32.57 14.14 -11.94
C ALA A 202 -33.68 13.14 -11.62
N GLU A 203 -34.57 12.93 -12.58
CA GLU A 203 -35.64 11.93 -12.51
C GLU A 203 -35.49 10.98 -13.69
N GLU A 204 -35.54 9.68 -13.42
CA GLU A 204 -35.64 8.65 -14.45
C GLU A 204 -36.92 7.86 -14.26
N CYS A 205 -37.69 7.71 -15.35
CA CYS A 205 -38.93 6.96 -15.36
C CYS A 205 -38.76 5.67 -16.16
N ASN A 206 -39.11 4.55 -15.55
CA ASN A 206 -39.19 3.24 -16.20
C ASN A 206 -40.60 2.65 -16.06
N ALA A 207 -40.80 1.41 -16.52
CA ALA A 207 -42.10 0.74 -16.46
C ALA A 207 -42.66 0.57 -15.04
N SER A 208 -41.82 0.68 -14.01
CA SER A 208 -42.18 0.55 -12.59
C SER A 208 -42.43 1.89 -11.88
N GLY A 209 -42.23 3.02 -12.57
CA GLY A 209 -42.41 4.37 -12.02
C GLY A 209 -41.21 5.29 -12.26
N CYS A 210 -41.29 6.49 -11.70
CA CYS A 210 -40.20 7.48 -11.70
C CYS A 210 -39.46 7.44 -10.37
N PHE A 211 -38.14 7.56 -10.41
CA PHE A 211 -37.30 7.72 -9.23
C PHE A 211 -36.36 8.90 -9.41
N GLU A 212 -36.20 9.67 -8.33
CA GLU A 212 -35.25 10.78 -8.28
C GLU A 212 -33.88 10.27 -7.82
N TYR A 213 -32.83 10.83 -8.41
CA TYR A 213 -31.44 10.56 -8.03
C TYR A 213 -30.58 11.83 -8.17
N GLN A 214 -29.43 11.86 -7.51
CA GLN A 214 -28.46 12.94 -7.69
C GLN A 214 -27.52 12.59 -8.85
N ARG A 215 -27.35 13.51 -9.80
CA ARG A 215 -26.36 13.41 -10.87
C ARG A 215 -25.39 14.58 -10.84
N ALA A 216 -24.18 14.35 -11.33
CA ALA A 216 -23.16 15.37 -11.42
C ALA A 216 -23.54 16.43 -12.45
N ARG A 217 -23.21 17.69 -12.13
CA ARG A 217 -23.26 18.82 -13.06
C ARG A 217 -21.87 19.11 -13.56
N TYR A 218 -21.77 19.33 -14.87
CA TYR A 218 -20.50 19.57 -15.54
C TYR A 218 -20.39 20.99 -16.08
N GLU A 219 -19.16 21.49 -16.10
CA GLU A 219 -18.74 22.66 -16.88
C GLU A 219 -17.57 22.25 -17.77
N GLN A 220 -17.63 22.58 -19.05
CA GLN A 220 -16.55 22.29 -19.97
C GLN A 220 -15.35 23.21 -19.66
N ARG A 221 -14.17 22.62 -19.51
CA ARG A 221 -12.91 23.33 -19.30
C ARG A 221 -11.84 22.80 -20.23
N THR A 222 -10.78 23.59 -20.37
CA THR A 222 -9.63 23.27 -21.23
C THR A 222 -8.35 23.42 -20.43
N GLY A 223 -7.36 22.59 -20.74
CA GLY A 223 -6.05 22.58 -20.12
C GLY A 223 -5.97 21.64 -18.92
N GLY A 224 -4.96 20.78 -18.91
CA GLY A 224 -4.68 19.92 -17.77
C GLY A 224 -3.98 20.65 -16.64
N THR A 225 -3.75 19.95 -15.53
CA THR A 225 -3.42 20.59 -14.26
C THR A 225 -2.29 19.91 -13.49
N GLY A 226 -1.95 18.66 -13.82
CA GLY A 226 -0.98 17.87 -13.06
C GLY A 226 -1.35 17.73 -11.58
N ASN A 227 -2.64 17.86 -11.25
CA ASN A 227 -3.12 17.82 -9.88
C ASN A 227 -3.64 16.43 -9.51
N VAL A 228 -3.41 16.06 -8.25
CA VAL A 228 -4.07 14.95 -7.56
C VAL A 228 -4.64 15.54 -6.28
N ALA A 229 -5.95 15.49 -6.09
CA ALA A 229 -6.57 16.16 -4.94
C ALA A 229 -7.78 15.41 -4.42
N ALA A 230 -8.09 15.62 -3.14
CA ALA A 230 -9.29 15.07 -2.54
C ALA A 230 -10.52 15.46 -3.36
N HIS A 231 -11.24 14.45 -3.82
CA HIS A 231 -12.51 14.61 -4.49
C HIS A 231 -13.40 13.45 -4.05
N TYR A 232 -14.44 13.79 -3.28
CA TYR A 232 -15.38 12.83 -2.78
C TYR A 232 -16.72 13.15 -3.41
N ASP A 233 -17.06 12.40 -4.47
CA ASP A 233 -18.35 12.51 -5.13
C ASP A 233 -19.10 11.17 -5.03
N GLU A 234 -20.30 11.22 -4.47
CA GLU A 234 -21.20 10.09 -4.27
C GLU A 234 -22.44 10.20 -5.17
N VAL A 235 -22.42 11.05 -6.19
CA VAL A 235 -23.53 11.17 -7.16
C VAL A 235 -23.28 10.30 -8.39
N TRP A 236 -24.28 10.21 -9.27
CA TRP A 236 -24.19 9.49 -10.53
C TRP A 236 -23.49 10.32 -11.60
N HIS A 237 -22.68 9.70 -12.47
CA HIS A 237 -21.88 10.38 -13.49
C HIS A 237 -22.13 9.85 -14.90
N ASP A 238 -22.69 10.69 -15.79
CA ASP A 238 -22.71 10.40 -17.24
C ASP A 238 -21.30 10.19 -17.84
N ASP A 239 -20.31 10.92 -17.32
CA ASP A 239 -18.95 10.94 -17.83
C ASP A 239 -17.99 10.38 -16.77
N ILE A 240 -17.56 9.14 -16.97
CA ILE A 240 -16.61 8.44 -16.10
C ILE A 240 -15.17 8.96 -16.21
N PHE A 241 -14.90 9.81 -17.20
CA PHE A 241 -13.61 10.48 -17.38
C PHE A 241 -13.66 11.96 -16.97
N ALA A 242 -14.79 12.41 -16.41
CA ALA A 242 -14.93 13.76 -15.87
C ALA A 242 -13.86 14.01 -14.81
N ARG A 243 -13.35 15.25 -14.81
CA ARG A 243 -12.31 15.69 -13.89
C ARG A 243 -12.95 16.35 -12.67
N GLY A 244 -12.21 16.36 -11.57
CA GLY A 244 -12.65 17.02 -10.35
C GLY A 244 -12.83 18.53 -10.56
N SER A 245 -13.41 19.20 -9.56
CA SER A 245 -13.77 20.62 -9.62
C SER A 245 -12.61 21.59 -9.86
N ARG A 246 -11.36 21.14 -9.66
CA ARG A 246 -10.13 21.90 -9.93
C ARG A 246 -9.40 21.41 -11.19
N GLY A 247 -10.04 20.59 -12.02
CA GLY A 247 -9.46 20.05 -13.25
C GLY A 247 -8.54 18.84 -13.05
N GLN A 248 -8.45 18.31 -11.82
CA GLN A 248 -7.65 17.14 -11.52
C GLN A 248 -8.25 15.87 -12.15
N LYS A 249 -7.43 15.10 -12.86
CA LYS A 249 -7.80 13.80 -13.43
C LYS A 249 -7.95 12.74 -12.33
N TRP A 250 -7.08 12.81 -11.33
CA TRP A 250 -7.00 11.82 -10.25
C TRP A 250 -7.47 12.38 -8.90
N ALA A 251 -8.13 11.52 -8.13
CA ALA A 251 -8.46 11.75 -6.72
C ALA A 251 -7.28 11.36 -5.82
N SER A 252 -7.24 11.90 -4.59
CA SER A 252 -6.15 11.63 -3.64
C SER A 252 -6.04 10.18 -3.19
N ASN A 253 -7.09 9.38 -3.34
CA ASN A 253 -7.13 7.95 -3.06
C ASN A 253 -6.04 7.20 -3.85
N CYS A 254 -5.02 6.69 -3.14
CA CYS A 254 -3.79 6.18 -3.72
C CYS A 254 -3.44 4.76 -3.26
N ALA A 255 -2.87 3.98 -4.17
CA ALA A 255 -2.24 2.69 -3.93
C ALA A 255 -0.81 2.71 -4.47
N ILE A 256 0.10 1.99 -3.80
CA ILE A 256 1.33 1.51 -4.42
C ILE A 256 1.15 0.01 -4.62
N LEU A 257 1.32 -0.45 -5.86
CA LEU A 257 1.21 -1.87 -6.19
C LEU A 257 2.56 -2.56 -6.05
N SER A 258 2.55 -3.89 -6.09
CA SER A 258 3.72 -4.75 -5.86
C SER A 258 4.87 -4.56 -6.83
N ASP A 259 4.63 -3.98 -8.01
CA ASP A 259 5.65 -3.60 -9.00
C ASP A 259 6.31 -2.24 -8.70
N GLY A 260 5.86 -1.55 -7.64
CA GLY A 260 6.31 -0.22 -7.26
C GLY A 260 5.61 0.92 -8.01
N SER A 261 4.62 0.62 -8.86
CA SER A 261 3.82 1.64 -9.55
C SER A 261 2.87 2.34 -8.57
N ILE A 262 2.60 3.62 -8.85
CA ILE A 262 1.73 4.47 -8.03
C ILE A 262 0.43 4.69 -8.79
N HIS A 263 -0.69 4.34 -8.17
CA HIS A 263 -2.01 4.45 -8.78
C HIS A 263 -2.92 5.32 -7.93
N CYS A 264 -3.63 6.24 -8.57
CA CYS A 264 -4.67 7.04 -7.95
C CYS A 264 -6.03 6.74 -8.59
N LEU A 265 -7.10 6.76 -7.79
CA LEU A 265 -8.45 6.63 -8.32
C LEU A 265 -8.76 7.79 -9.29
N PRO A 266 -9.62 7.57 -10.30
CA PRO A 266 -10.14 8.65 -11.12
C PRO A 266 -10.90 9.66 -10.26
N ALA A 267 -10.94 10.93 -10.65
CA ALA A 267 -11.74 11.93 -9.96
C ALA A 267 -13.24 11.56 -10.00
N SER A 268 -13.75 11.13 -11.16
CA SER A 268 -15.06 10.47 -11.25
C SER A 268 -14.96 9.04 -10.71
N ARG A 269 -15.17 8.87 -9.39
CA ARG A 269 -14.99 7.60 -8.67
C ARG A 269 -16.17 6.63 -8.85
N ARG A 270 -16.57 6.39 -10.08
CA ARG A 270 -17.61 5.40 -10.43
C ARG A 270 -17.07 4.32 -11.35
N SER A 271 -17.55 3.11 -11.13
CA SER A 271 -17.41 2.02 -12.10
C SER A 271 -18.04 2.41 -13.44
N GLU A 272 -17.62 1.76 -14.52
CA GLU A 272 -18.21 1.93 -15.85
C GLU A 272 -19.73 1.69 -15.84
N SER A 273 -20.18 0.69 -15.08
CA SER A 273 -21.59 0.36 -14.85
C SER A 273 -22.34 1.30 -13.91
N GLN A 274 -21.66 2.29 -13.31
CA GLN A 274 -22.22 3.24 -12.33
C GLN A 274 -22.83 2.61 -11.08
N ASP A 275 -22.57 1.32 -10.84
CA ASP A 275 -23.15 0.53 -9.76
C ASP A 275 -22.35 0.59 -8.45
N LEU A 276 -21.12 1.09 -8.49
CA LEU A 276 -20.21 1.12 -7.33
C LEU A 276 -19.48 2.46 -7.20
N ILE A 277 -19.23 2.87 -5.95
CA ILE A 277 -18.26 3.91 -5.63
C ILE A 277 -16.90 3.24 -5.51
N LEU A 278 -15.92 3.77 -6.20
CA LEU A 278 -14.57 3.24 -6.22
C LEU A 278 -13.78 3.67 -4.98
N THR A 279 -13.02 2.73 -4.43
CA THR A 279 -12.17 2.88 -3.24
C THR A 279 -10.78 2.29 -3.51
N ASN A 280 -9.78 2.58 -2.66
CA ASN A 280 -8.40 2.12 -2.87
C ASN A 280 -8.24 0.61 -3.15
N PRO A 281 -8.95 -0.30 -2.46
CA PRO A 281 -8.91 -1.74 -2.79
C PRO A 281 -9.27 -2.07 -4.23
N HIS A 282 -10.08 -1.23 -4.90
CA HIS A 282 -10.35 -1.45 -6.30
C HIS A 282 -9.08 -1.33 -7.13
N LEU A 283 -8.07 -0.52 -6.74
CA LEU A 283 -6.77 -0.38 -7.43
C LEU A 283 -5.95 -1.68 -7.48
N SER A 284 -6.22 -2.64 -6.60
CA SER A 284 -5.65 -3.99 -6.67
C SER A 284 -6.28 -4.84 -7.79
N ARG A 285 -7.44 -4.43 -8.31
CA ARG A 285 -8.19 -5.07 -9.41
C ARG A 285 -8.47 -6.56 -9.19
N CYS A 286 -8.67 -7.00 -7.96
CA CYS A 286 -8.97 -8.41 -7.69
C CYS A 286 -10.45 -8.73 -7.94
N ASN A 287 -10.78 -9.28 -9.11
CA ASN A 287 -12.14 -9.67 -9.47
C ASN A 287 -12.29 -11.20 -9.58
N ASP A 288 -13.20 -11.77 -8.79
CA ASP A 288 -13.48 -13.21 -8.80
C ASP A 288 -14.40 -13.64 -9.96
N ARG A 289 -14.67 -12.74 -10.91
CA ARG A 289 -15.40 -13.09 -12.14
C ARG A 289 -14.50 -13.90 -13.07
N PRO A 290 -15.01 -14.98 -13.69
CA PRO A 290 -14.27 -15.74 -14.68
C PRO A 290 -13.71 -14.88 -15.81
N GLY A 291 -12.42 -15.04 -16.12
CA GLY A 291 -11.69 -14.27 -17.12
C GLY A 291 -10.96 -13.02 -16.60
N PHE A 292 -10.98 -12.78 -15.29
CA PHE A 292 -10.26 -11.68 -14.63
C PHE A 292 -9.29 -12.16 -13.54
N GLU A 293 -9.03 -13.47 -13.47
CA GLU A 293 -8.14 -14.09 -12.49
C GLU A 293 -6.72 -13.48 -12.53
N ASP A 294 -6.25 -13.16 -13.74
CA ASP A 294 -4.94 -12.56 -13.98
C ASP A 294 -4.91 -11.03 -13.78
N SER A 295 -5.98 -10.40 -13.29
CA SER A 295 -6.04 -8.96 -13.04
C SER A 295 -5.75 -8.57 -11.60
N CYS A 296 -5.73 -9.54 -10.68
CA CYS A 296 -5.43 -9.30 -9.26
C CYS A 296 -3.98 -8.84 -9.07
N ARG A 297 -3.77 -7.77 -8.29
CA ARG A 297 -2.47 -7.21 -7.93
C ARG A 297 -2.37 -7.04 -6.44
N THR A 298 -1.25 -7.43 -5.87
CA THR A 298 -0.95 -7.18 -4.46
C THR A 298 -0.58 -5.71 -4.26
N MET A 299 -0.94 -5.18 -3.09
CA MET A 299 -0.65 -3.80 -2.70
C MET A 299 0.52 -3.77 -1.72
N LEU A 300 1.37 -2.75 -1.83
CA LEU A 300 2.43 -2.43 -0.85
C LEU A 300 2.05 -1.26 0.05
N TYR A 301 1.06 -0.47 -0.37
CA TYR A 301 0.64 0.74 0.31
C TYR A 301 -0.81 1.09 0.00
N ASN A 302 -1.52 1.58 1.01
CA ASN A 302 -2.87 2.09 0.89
C ASN A 302 -2.99 3.44 1.61
N GLY A 303 -3.32 4.49 0.86
CA GLY A 303 -3.23 5.83 1.41
C GLY A 303 -3.89 6.94 0.61
N HIS A 304 -3.45 8.16 0.91
CA HIS A 304 -3.78 9.33 0.13
C HIS A 304 -2.51 10.06 -0.30
N ILE A 305 -2.53 10.63 -1.51
CA ILE A 305 -1.50 11.55 -2.00
C ILE A 305 -2.17 12.84 -2.48
N THR A 306 -1.53 13.98 -2.25
CA THR A 306 -1.95 15.25 -2.85
C THR A 306 -0.81 15.81 -3.69
N VAL A 307 -1.12 16.16 -4.93
CA VAL A 307 -0.20 16.79 -5.87
C VAL A 307 -0.81 18.12 -6.31
N SER A 308 -0.03 19.19 -6.21
CA SER A 308 -0.40 20.53 -6.64
C SER A 308 0.60 21.04 -7.67
N GLY A 309 0.16 21.19 -8.92
CA GLY A 309 1.00 21.65 -10.03
C GLY A 309 2.21 20.74 -10.27
N GLY A 310 2.03 19.42 -10.22
CA GLY A 310 3.12 18.44 -10.37
C GLY A 310 3.95 18.18 -9.11
N VAL A 311 3.79 18.96 -8.03
CA VAL A 311 4.56 18.80 -6.78
C VAL A 311 3.75 18.00 -5.75
N VAL A 312 4.33 16.94 -5.20
CA VAL A 312 3.73 16.17 -4.11
C VAL A 312 3.79 16.99 -2.82
N THR A 313 2.63 17.22 -2.20
CA THR A 313 2.46 18.12 -1.05
C THR A 313 1.94 17.43 0.20
N SER A 314 1.43 16.20 0.08
CA SER A 314 0.91 15.43 1.21
C SER A 314 0.91 13.94 0.86
N VAL A 315 1.29 13.11 1.83
CA VAL A 315 1.27 11.65 1.75
C VAL A 315 0.72 11.10 3.07
N GLU A 316 -0.28 10.23 2.99
CA GLU A 316 -1.01 9.70 4.15
C GLU A 316 -1.16 8.19 4.06
N VAL A 317 -0.99 7.47 5.17
CA VAL A 317 -1.41 6.06 5.29
C VAL A 317 -2.85 6.01 5.76
N SER A 318 -3.72 5.34 4.99
CA SER A 318 -5.17 5.37 5.21
C SER A 318 -5.74 4.04 5.71
N GLY A 319 -7.01 4.08 6.13
CA GLY A 319 -7.81 2.88 6.38
C GLY A 319 -7.37 2.02 7.58
N ARG A 320 -7.73 0.73 7.53
CA ARG A 320 -7.36 -0.27 8.56
C ARG A 320 -5.85 -0.48 8.64
N VAL A 321 -5.14 -0.27 7.53
CA VAL A 321 -3.69 -0.45 7.43
C VAL A 321 -2.93 0.49 8.37
N SER A 322 -3.34 1.77 8.48
CA SER A 322 -2.72 2.73 9.41
C SER A 322 -2.63 2.21 10.86
N LYS A 323 -3.68 1.55 11.35
CA LYS A 323 -3.73 0.95 12.70
C LYS A 323 -2.81 -0.27 12.84
N LYS A 324 -2.66 -1.06 11.77
CA LYS A 324 -1.73 -2.20 11.76
C LYS A 324 -0.28 -1.72 11.82
N VAL A 325 0.07 -0.68 11.05
CA VAL A 325 1.41 -0.05 11.08
C VAL A 325 1.68 0.57 12.44
N ALA A 326 0.76 1.38 12.99
CA ALA A 326 0.95 2.03 14.29
C ALA A 326 1.18 1.03 15.44
N ARG A 327 0.64 -0.19 15.32
CA ARG A 327 0.82 -1.29 16.28
C ARG A 327 2.04 -2.18 16.01
N GLY A 328 2.82 -1.92 14.96
CA GLY A 328 3.96 -2.76 14.56
C GLY A 328 3.58 -4.14 14.07
N ARG A 329 2.33 -4.30 13.61
CA ARG A 329 1.87 -5.58 13.07
C ARG A 329 2.28 -5.79 11.62
N VAL A 330 2.51 -4.69 10.88
CA VAL A 330 2.91 -4.73 9.47
C VAL A 330 3.91 -3.62 9.20
N HIS A 331 4.86 -3.88 8.31
CA HIS A 331 5.68 -2.85 7.69
C HIS A 331 5.12 -2.56 6.30
N LEU A 332 5.08 -1.28 5.91
CA LEU A 332 4.78 -0.86 4.54
C LEU A 332 6.05 -0.32 3.91
N ILE A 333 6.08 -0.28 2.58
CA ILE A 333 7.10 0.50 1.88
C ILE A 333 7.02 1.98 2.26
N ASP A 334 8.16 2.67 2.38
CA ASP A 334 8.20 4.12 2.56
C ASP A 334 7.73 4.80 1.25
N PRO A 335 6.54 5.42 1.23
CA PRO A 335 5.99 6.02 0.01
C PRO A 335 6.80 7.23 -0.44
N ILE A 336 7.45 7.97 0.45
CA ILE A 336 8.26 9.13 0.06
C ILE A 336 9.54 8.67 -0.61
N ALA A 337 10.24 7.67 -0.05
CA ALA A 337 11.42 7.10 -0.69
C ALA A 337 11.09 6.55 -2.09
N LEU A 338 9.90 5.96 -2.26
CA LEU A 338 9.43 5.48 -3.56
C LEU A 338 9.17 6.63 -4.54
N LEU A 339 8.53 7.70 -4.09
CA LEU A 339 8.30 8.90 -4.90
C LEU A 339 9.64 9.55 -5.31
N GLU A 340 10.63 9.60 -4.42
CA GLU A 340 11.99 10.07 -4.74
C GLU A 340 12.66 9.17 -5.78
N ALA A 341 12.56 7.84 -5.63
CA ALA A 341 13.12 6.87 -6.57
C ALA A 341 12.49 6.95 -7.97
N TRP A 342 11.20 7.31 -8.05
CA TRP A 342 10.51 7.61 -9.30
C TRP A 342 10.91 8.97 -9.91
N GLY A 343 11.44 9.89 -9.11
CA GLY A 343 11.81 11.24 -9.55
C GLY A 343 10.69 12.28 -9.44
N PHE A 344 9.74 12.10 -8.52
CA PHE A 344 8.73 13.12 -8.24
C PHE A 344 9.35 14.37 -7.60
N GLU A 345 8.80 15.54 -7.94
CA GLU A 345 9.09 16.76 -7.18
C GLU A 345 8.30 16.75 -5.87
N LEU A 346 9.00 16.92 -4.74
CA LEU A 346 8.43 16.87 -3.41
C LEU A 346 8.47 18.23 -2.72
N ALA A 347 7.41 18.57 -2.00
CA ALA A 347 7.38 19.78 -1.18
C ALA A 347 8.44 19.72 -0.06
N PRO A 348 9.06 20.87 0.29
CA PRO A 348 10.01 20.91 1.40
C PRO A 348 9.38 20.47 2.72
N GLY A 349 10.03 19.53 3.42
CA GLY A 349 9.54 19.01 4.69
C GLY A 349 8.33 18.08 4.58
N LEU A 350 8.07 17.52 3.38
CA LEU A 350 7.08 16.47 3.21
C LEU A 350 7.38 15.29 4.14
N ASP A 351 6.35 14.84 4.85
CA ASP A 351 6.39 13.68 5.73
C ASP A 351 5.13 12.84 5.54
N VAL A 352 5.13 11.62 6.08
CA VAL A 352 3.99 10.71 6.03
C VAL A 352 3.18 10.85 7.32
N HIS A 353 1.87 11.02 7.23
CA HIS A 353 0.98 11.02 8.40
C HIS A 353 -0.04 9.87 8.37
N TYR A 354 -0.60 9.54 9.53
CA TYR A 354 -1.73 8.60 9.62
C TYR A 354 -3.06 9.32 9.39
N GLY A 355 -3.93 8.74 8.58
CA GLY A 355 -5.26 9.29 8.31
C GLY A 355 -6.33 8.99 9.36
N ASN A 356 -6.13 7.95 10.18
CA ASN A 356 -7.20 7.38 11.01
C ASN A 356 -6.73 6.89 12.39
N THR A 357 -5.65 7.47 12.91
CA THR A 357 -5.22 7.28 14.30
C THR A 357 -4.57 8.55 14.86
N GLU A 358 -4.76 8.79 16.15
CA GLU A 358 -4.09 9.84 16.92
C GLU A 358 -2.72 9.36 17.46
N ASP A 359 -2.38 8.08 17.26
CA ASP A 359 -1.20 7.41 17.82
C ASP A 359 0.10 7.77 17.09
N GLY A 360 0.45 9.06 17.04
CA GLY A 360 1.73 9.56 16.55
C GLY A 360 1.85 9.66 15.03
N VAL A 361 3.10 9.69 14.56
CA VAL A 361 3.49 9.80 13.15
C VAL A 361 4.29 8.53 12.81
N PRO A 362 4.05 7.87 11.65
CA PRO A 362 4.87 6.74 11.25
C PRO A 362 6.34 7.15 11.17
N GLU A 363 7.23 6.29 11.65
CA GLU A 363 8.67 6.53 11.50
C GLU A 363 9.14 5.98 10.16
N ARG A 364 9.84 6.81 9.40
CA ARG A 364 10.50 6.44 8.15
C ARG A 364 11.88 5.86 8.45
N ASP A 365 12.05 4.56 8.24
CA ASP A 365 13.36 3.92 8.26
C ASP A 365 13.96 3.98 6.85
N LEU A 366 14.69 5.07 6.57
CA LEU A 366 15.22 5.38 5.24
C LEU A 366 16.24 4.34 4.76
N GLU A 367 16.97 3.70 5.68
CA GLU A 367 17.94 2.66 5.34
C GLU A 367 17.24 1.39 4.86
N ARG A 368 16.13 1.05 5.52
CA ARG A 368 15.33 -0.14 5.20
C ARG A 368 14.26 0.10 4.13
N GLY A 369 13.94 1.36 3.84
CA GLY A 369 12.90 1.74 2.89
C GLY A 369 11.48 1.40 3.35
N VAL A 370 11.24 1.37 4.66
CA VAL A 370 9.95 0.97 5.24
C VAL A 370 9.40 1.99 6.24
N LEU A 371 8.08 1.97 6.39
CA LEU A 371 7.39 2.63 7.51
C LEU A 371 7.33 1.68 8.71
N THR A 372 7.72 2.22 9.86
CA THR A 372 7.72 1.53 11.15
C THR A 372 6.79 2.25 12.13
N PRO A 373 6.42 1.61 13.25
CA PRO A 373 5.60 2.23 14.29
C PRO A 373 6.24 3.51 14.82
N PRO A 374 5.45 4.45 15.36
CA PRO A 374 6.01 5.60 16.06
C PRO A 374 6.92 5.13 17.20
N ARG A 375 8.13 5.70 17.30
CA ARG A 375 8.87 5.62 18.57
C ARG A 375 8.01 6.29 19.63
N PHE A 376 7.59 5.52 20.63
CA PHE A 376 7.10 6.09 21.88
C PHE A 376 8.18 7.03 22.39
N ARG A 377 7.93 8.34 22.30
CA ARG A 377 8.76 9.31 23.02
C ARG A 377 8.32 9.21 24.49
N PRO A 378 9.21 8.78 25.40
CA PRO A 378 8.88 8.63 26.81
C PRO A 378 8.47 9.94 27.47
#